data_AF-A0A1X7F1R3-F1
#
_entry.id   AF-A0A1X7F1R3-F1
#
_cell.length_a   1.000
_cell.length_b   1.000
_cell.length_c   1.000
_cell.angle_alpha   90.00
_cell.angle_beta   90.00
_cell.angle_gamma   90.00
#
_symmetry.space_group_name_H-M   'P 1'
#
loop_
_entity.id
_entity.type
_entity.pdbx_description
1 polymer ?
#
loop_
_entity_poly.entity_id
_entity_poly.type
_entity_poly.pdbx_seq_one_letter_code
_entity_poly.pdbx_strand_id
1 'polypeptide(L)'
;MDMFLKGGNDATLSPGSFTWDIVLDRLWGDTNLAHILKLPAALMDEGISIIEYLNLVHPEDRANLAEKVHKSILNASSWCESHRLLCDGDLEPRWVTVYGHCYRVQDGLPTLCSGTIERIRISEPRPTVANGNHLAPHSHPDESF
;
A
#
# COMPACT_ATOMS: atom_id res chain seq x y z
N MET A 1 37.50 -25.50 18.28
CA MET A 1 36.84 -26.06 17.09
C MET A 1 35.55 -25.30 16.94
N ASP A 2 35.63 -24.16 16.26
CA ASP A 2 34.55 -23.17 16.24
C ASP A 2 33.49 -23.58 15.20
N MET A 3 32.37 -24.08 15.70
CA MET A 3 31.12 -24.19 14.95
C MET A 3 30.19 -23.09 15.45
N PHE A 4 30.29 -21.89 14.88
CA PHE A 4 29.28 -20.85 15.03
C PHE A 4 29.01 -20.14 13.70
N LEU A 5 27.72 -20.18 13.32
CA LEU A 5 27.00 -19.28 12.43
C LEU A 5 27.24 -19.39 10.91
N LYS A 6 26.68 -20.44 10.30
CA LYS A 6 25.94 -20.25 9.03
C LYS A 6 24.53 -19.76 9.37
N GLY A 7 24.43 -18.53 9.84
CA GLY A 7 23.19 -17.77 9.72
C GLY A 7 23.10 -17.32 8.26
N GLY A 8 22.38 -18.07 7.42
CA GLY A 8 22.06 -17.60 6.08
C GLY A 8 21.36 -16.26 6.19
N ASN A 9 21.82 -15.27 5.42
CA ASN A 9 21.21 -13.94 5.33
C ASN A 9 19.69 -14.07 5.25
N ASP A 10 19.01 -13.79 6.36
CA ASP A 10 17.57 -13.55 6.36
C ASP A 10 17.35 -12.16 5.75
N ALA A 11 17.54 -12.06 4.44
CA ALA A 11 17.41 -10.82 3.69
C ALA A 11 15.98 -10.31 3.86
N THR A 12 15.79 -9.32 4.73
CA THR A 12 14.59 -8.50 4.72
C THR A 12 14.49 -7.94 3.31
N LEU A 13 13.41 -8.29 2.61
CA LEU A 13 13.13 -7.68 1.31
C LEU A 13 12.95 -6.20 1.60
N SER A 14 13.89 -5.38 1.15
CA SER A 14 13.88 -3.96 1.42
C SER A 14 12.57 -3.35 0.89
N PRO A 15 11.93 -2.45 1.66
CA PRO A 15 10.75 -1.74 1.17
C PRO A 15 11.07 -1.02 -0.14
N GLY A 16 10.08 -0.94 -1.02
CA GLY A 16 10.08 -0.05 -2.16
C GLY A 16 9.44 1.27 -1.79
N SER A 17 9.96 2.37 -2.35
CA SER A 17 9.33 3.69 -2.27
C SER A 17 8.49 3.95 -3.52
N PHE A 18 7.38 4.66 -3.35
CA PHE A 18 6.53 5.11 -4.44
C PHE A 18 6.15 6.57 -4.27
N THR A 19 5.87 7.23 -5.40
CA THR A 19 5.16 8.51 -5.48
C THR A 19 4.09 8.38 -6.54
N TRP A 20 2.91 8.93 -6.27
CA TRP A 20 1.78 9.00 -7.18
C TRP A 20 1.34 10.46 -7.33
N ASP A 21 1.43 10.98 -8.55
CA ASP A 21 0.77 12.22 -8.95
C ASP A 21 -0.66 11.90 -9.39
N ILE A 22 -1.61 12.41 -8.62
CA ILE A 22 -3.04 12.16 -8.82
C ILE A 22 -3.54 12.89 -10.08
N VAL A 23 -3.01 14.07 -10.37
CA VAL A 23 -3.46 14.92 -11.48
C VAL A 23 -2.98 14.35 -12.80
N LEU A 24 -1.73 13.89 -12.84
CA LEU A 24 -1.13 13.26 -14.01
C LEU A 24 -1.45 11.76 -14.11
N ASP A 25 -2.11 11.19 -13.10
CA ASP A 25 -2.32 9.75 -12.91
C ASP A 25 -1.05 8.93 -13.17
N ARG A 26 0.01 9.26 -12.43
CA ARG A 26 1.34 8.69 -12.64
C ARG A 26 1.94 8.21 -11.33
N LEU A 27 2.13 6.91 -11.18
CA LEU A 27 2.74 6.24 -10.03
C LEU A 27 4.11 5.69 -10.43
N TRP A 28 5.16 6.16 -9.77
CA TRP A 28 6.56 5.79 -10.03
C TRP A 28 7.27 5.49 -8.72
N GLY A 29 8.49 4.96 -8.79
CA GLY A 29 9.24 4.63 -7.58
C GLY A 29 10.60 4.02 -7.85
N ASP A 30 11.17 3.43 -6.82
CA ASP A 30 12.52 2.85 -6.90
C ASP A 30 12.55 1.43 -7.49
N THR A 31 13.75 0.89 -7.64
CA THR A 31 13.96 -0.47 -8.14
C THR A 31 13.35 -1.54 -7.22
N ASN A 32 13.21 -1.28 -5.92
CA ASN A 32 12.59 -2.23 -5.00
C ASN A 32 11.07 -2.30 -5.23
N LEU A 33 10.41 -1.18 -5.52
CA LEU A 33 9.03 -1.17 -5.98
C LEU A 33 8.88 -2.03 -7.24
N ALA A 34 9.74 -1.86 -8.24
CA ALA A 34 9.72 -2.66 -9.46
C ALA A 34 9.84 -4.16 -9.15
N HIS A 35 10.76 -4.55 -8.26
CA HIS A 35 10.94 -5.94 -7.83
C HIS A 35 9.73 -6.50 -7.09
N ILE A 36 9.08 -5.70 -6.24
CA ILE A 36 7.89 -6.12 -5.49
C ILE A 36 6.72 -6.38 -6.45
N LEU A 37 6.50 -5.47 -7.41
CA LEU A 37 5.43 -5.57 -8.41
C LEU A 37 5.74 -6.56 -9.55
N LYS A 38 7.00 -7.05 -9.64
CA LYS A 38 7.55 -7.81 -10.76
C LYS A 38 7.37 -7.11 -12.12
N LEU A 39 7.55 -5.79 -12.14
CA LEU A 39 7.53 -4.99 -13.35
C LEU A 39 8.97 -4.69 -13.81
N PRO A 40 9.20 -4.44 -15.11
CA PRO A 40 10.46 -3.87 -15.58
C PRO A 40 10.79 -2.58 -14.85
N ALA A 41 12.05 -2.41 -14.42
CA ALA A 41 12.48 -1.20 -13.70
C ALA A 41 12.19 0.10 -14.48
N ALA A 42 12.32 0.06 -15.81
CA ALA A 42 12.00 1.19 -16.67
C ALA A 42 10.55 1.67 -16.52
N LEU A 43 9.58 0.78 -16.21
CA LEU A 43 8.21 1.19 -15.93
C LEU A 43 8.08 1.93 -14.59
N MET A 44 8.96 1.69 -13.62
CA MET A 44 8.94 2.45 -12.36
C MET A 44 9.70 3.77 -12.46
N ASP A 45 10.60 3.93 -13.44
CA ASP A 45 11.18 5.23 -13.80
C ASP A 45 10.17 6.07 -14.61
N GLU A 46 9.48 5.44 -15.57
CA GLU A 46 8.45 6.07 -16.40
C GLU A 46 7.14 6.28 -15.65
N GLY A 47 6.81 5.42 -14.70
CA GLY A 47 5.55 5.41 -13.98
C GLY A 47 4.39 4.75 -14.74
N ILE A 48 3.41 4.27 -13.97
CA ILE A 48 2.19 3.63 -14.44
C ILE A 48 0.96 4.37 -13.91
N SER A 49 -0.20 4.19 -14.53
CA SER A 49 -1.47 4.71 -14.00
C SER A 49 -1.92 3.99 -12.73
N ILE A 50 -2.81 4.61 -11.95
CA ILE A 50 -3.41 3.96 -10.78
C ILE A 50 -4.23 2.73 -11.17
N ILE A 51 -4.84 2.72 -12.36
CA ILE A 51 -5.60 1.58 -12.88
C ILE A 51 -4.68 0.40 -13.19
N GLU A 52 -3.51 0.65 -13.78
CA GLU A 52 -2.50 -0.39 -14.00
C GLU A 52 -2.02 -0.99 -12.69
N TYR A 53 -1.81 -0.17 -11.66
CA TYR A 53 -1.51 -0.68 -10.31
C TYR A 53 -2.68 -1.51 -9.73
N LEU A 54 -3.93 -1.02 -9.81
CA LEU A 54 -5.11 -1.74 -9.32
C LEU A 54 -5.35 -3.08 -10.06
N ASN A 55 -4.91 -3.20 -11.32
CA ASN A 55 -4.98 -4.45 -12.06
C ASN A 55 -4.06 -5.52 -11.46
N LEU A 56 -2.95 -5.12 -10.84
CA LEU A 56 -2.08 -6.03 -10.08
C LEU A 56 -2.71 -6.44 -8.74
N VAL A 57 -3.64 -5.66 -8.20
CA VAL A 57 -4.30 -5.97 -6.91
C VAL A 57 -5.35 -7.06 -7.10
N HIS A 58 -5.38 -8.03 -6.17
CA HIS A 58 -6.39 -9.09 -6.16
C HIS A 58 -7.81 -8.49 -6.16
N PRO A 59 -8.74 -8.97 -7.01
CA PRO A 59 -10.05 -8.33 -7.19
C PRO A 59 -10.85 -8.06 -5.90
N GLU A 60 -10.77 -8.98 -4.94
CA GLU A 60 -11.45 -8.84 -3.64
C GLU A 60 -10.90 -7.70 -2.77
N ASP A 61 -9.66 -7.27 -2.97
CA ASP A 61 -9.00 -6.25 -2.12
C ASP A 61 -9.15 -4.84 -2.73
N ARG A 62 -9.49 -4.73 -4.02
CA ARG A 62 -9.51 -3.46 -4.77
C ARG A 62 -10.45 -2.42 -4.16
N ALA A 63 -11.66 -2.84 -3.77
CA ALA A 63 -12.65 -1.92 -3.21
C ALA A 63 -12.19 -1.32 -1.87
N ASN A 64 -11.65 -2.15 -0.98
CA ASN A 64 -11.14 -1.70 0.33
C ASN A 64 -9.93 -0.78 0.17
N LEU A 65 -9.00 -1.13 -0.71
CA LEU A 65 -7.84 -0.30 -1.02
C LEU A 65 -8.26 1.06 -1.57
N ALA A 66 -9.15 1.07 -2.58
CA ALA A 66 -9.65 2.29 -3.19
C ALA A 66 -10.34 3.20 -2.16
N GLU A 67 -11.14 2.64 -1.25
CA GLU A 67 -11.80 3.42 -0.20
C GLU A 67 -10.78 4.09 0.74
N LYS A 68 -9.75 3.35 1.19
CA LYS A 68 -8.71 3.89 2.09
C LYS A 68 -7.89 4.99 1.43
N VAL A 69 -7.48 4.78 0.18
CA VAL A 69 -6.75 5.78 -0.60
C VAL A 69 -7.64 7.01 -0.85
N HIS A 70 -8.91 6.82 -1.21
CA HIS A 70 -9.85 7.92 -1.41
C HIS A 70 -10.03 8.79 -0.17
N LYS A 71 -10.17 8.18 1.02
CA LYS A 71 -10.22 8.91 2.30
C LYS A 71 -8.93 9.70 2.55
N SER A 72 -7.77 9.11 2.24
CA SER A 72 -6.48 9.79 2.38
C SER A 72 -6.36 10.99 1.44
N ILE A 73 -6.81 10.87 0.20
CA ILE A 73 -6.88 11.98 -0.77
C ILE A 73 -7.73 13.11 -0.20
N LEU A 74 -8.99 12.84 0.16
CA LEU A 74 -9.92 13.88 0.63
C LEU A 74 -9.40 14.63 1.87
N ASN A 75 -8.76 13.90 2.80
CA ASN A 75 -8.33 14.43 4.08
C ASN A 75 -6.88 14.94 4.09
N ALA A 76 -6.11 14.67 3.03
CA ALA A 76 -4.66 14.86 3.02
C ALA A 76 -3.98 14.20 4.24
N SER A 77 -4.24 12.91 4.40
CA SER A 77 -3.81 12.13 5.57
C SER A 77 -3.01 10.89 5.18
N SER A 78 -2.44 10.21 6.18
CA SER A 78 -1.81 8.91 5.96
C SER A 78 -2.85 7.80 5.75
N TRP A 79 -2.43 6.71 5.11
CA TRP A 79 -3.12 5.41 5.12
C TRP A 79 -2.12 4.28 5.34
N CYS A 80 -2.60 3.18 5.90
CA CYS A 80 -1.89 1.91 5.98
C CYS A 80 -2.85 0.81 5.57
N GLU A 81 -2.44 -0.04 4.63
CA GLU A 81 -3.24 -1.16 4.16
C GLU A 81 -2.39 -2.34 3.71
N SER A 82 -2.83 -3.55 4.05
CA SER A 82 -2.28 -4.78 3.50
C SER A 82 -3.22 -5.37 2.47
N HIS A 83 -2.70 -5.77 1.31
CA HIS A 83 -3.49 -6.39 0.25
C HIS A 83 -2.66 -7.39 -0.55
N ARG A 84 -3.33 -8.15 -1.42
CA ARG A 84 -2.71 -9.15 -2.28
C ARG A 84 -2.40 -8.59 -3.67
N LEU A 85 -1.21 -8.91 -4.18
CA LEU A 85 -0.81 -8.69 -5.56
C LEU A 85 -0.82 -9.99 -6.36
N LEU A 86 -1.30 -9.92 -7.59
CA LEU A 86 -1.30 -10.94 -8.62
C LEU A 86 -0.20 -10.58 -9.63
N CYS A 87 1.04 -10.91 -9.29
CA CYS A 87 2.18 -10.64 -10.17
C CYS A 87 2.40 -11.80 -11.16
N ASP A 88 2.81 -11.47 -12.37
CA ASP A 88 3.04 -12.44 -13.44
C ASP A 88 4.01 -13.56 -13.04
N GLY A 89 3.63 -14.80 -13.37
CA GLY A 89 4.41 -16.00 -13.10
C GLY A 89 4.42 -16.45 -11.63
N ASP A 90 3.70 -15.80 -10.73
CA ASP A 90 3.45 -16.35 -9.40
C ASP A 90 2.26 -17.30 -9.40
N LEU A 91 2.36 -18.39 -8.64
CA LEU A 91 1.26 -19.34 -8.43
C LEU A 91 0.28 -18.89 -7.36
N GLU A 92 0.74 -18.06 -6.42
CA GLU A 92 -0.01 -17.60 -5.27
C GLU A 92 0.14 -16.08 -5.11
N PRO A 93 -0.88 -15.37 -4.61
CA PRO A 93 -0.80 -13.93 -4.41
C PRO A 93 0.30 -13.53 -3.42
N ARG A 94 0.97 -12.40 -3.68
CA ARG A 94 1.92 -11.79 -2.75
C ARG A 94 1.20 -10.86 -1.80
N TRP A 95 1.37 -11.07 -0.50
CA TRP A 95 0.94 -10.10 0.49
C TRP A 95 1.94 -8.95 0.59
N VAL A 96 1.41 -7.73 0.56
CA VAL A 96 2.16 -6.50 0.76
C VAL A 96 1.46 -5.63 1.79
N THR A 97 2.23 -4.80 2.49
CA THR A 97 1.71 -3.67 3.26
C THR A 97 2.16 -2.38 2.61
N VAL A 98 1.24 -1.45 2.43
CA VAL A 98 1.51 -0.12 1.89
C VAL A 98 1.25 0.90 2.98
N TYR A 99 2.24 1.75 3.22
CA TYR A 99 2.11 2.95 4.03
C TYR A 99 2.24 4.14 3.10
N GLY A 100 1.23 5.00 3.06
CA GLY A 100 1.27 6.19 2.23
C GLY A 100 0.73 7.42 2.94
N HIS A 101 0.98 8.57 2.35
CA HIS A 101 0.43 9.84 2.77
C HIS A 101 0.12 10.69 1.53
N CYS A 102 -1.02 11.36 1.53
CA CYS A 102 -1.40 12.29 0.47
C CYS A 102 -1.25 13.74 0.93
N TYR A 103 -0.68 14.57 0.07
CA TYR A 103 -0.29 15.95 0.33
C TYR A 103 -1.08 16.91 -0.54
N ARG A 104 -1.38 18.10 0.01
CA ARG A 104 -1.90 19.23 -0.76
C ARG A 104 -0.73 20.07 -1.25
N VAL A 105 -0.59 20.26 -2.57
CA VAL A 105 0.55 21.01 -3.14
C VAL A 105 0.13 22.40 -3.63
N GLN A 106 -1.15 22.62 -3.95
CA GLN A 106 -1.65 23.93 -4.42
C GLN A 106 -3.11 24.18 -4.03
N ASP A 107 -3.42 25.36 -3.45
CA ASP A 107 -4.77 25.85 -3.09
C ASP A 107 -5.69 24.83 -2.40
N GLY A 108 -5.10 23.95 -1.60
CA GLY A 108 -5.85 22.94 -0.89
C GLY A 108 -6.32 21.77 -1.77
N LEU A 109 -5.79 21.55 -2.97
CA LEU A 109 -6.05 20.32 -3.73
C LEU A 109 -4.96 19.26 -3.42
N PRO A 110 -5.35 18.01 -3.07
CA PRO A 110 -4.42 16.89 -3.02
C PRO A 110 -3.92 16.57 -4.43
N THR A 111 -2.61 16.48 -4.61
CA THR A 111 -2.02 16.26 -5.93
C THR A 111 -0.89 15.24 -5.93
N LEU A 112 -0.29 14.97 -4.77
CA LEU A 112 0.75 13.96 -4.61
C LEU A 112 0.41 13.03 -3.45
N CYS A 113 0.65 11.74 -3.63
CA CYS A 113 0.80 10.81 -2.53
C CYS A 113 2.17 10.14 -2.62
N SER A 114 2.81 9.86 -1.48
CA SER A 114 4.06 9.11 -1.46
C SER A 114 4.11 8.16 -0.28
N GLY A 115 4.94 7.13 -0.37
CA GLY A 115 5.01 6.14 0.69
C GLY A 115 5.96 5.01 0.40
N THR A 116 5.78 3.93 1.16
CA THR A 116 6.52 2.69 1.02
C THR A 116 5.58 1.51 0.86
N ILE A 117 6.08 0.49 0.17
CA ILE A 117 5.47 -0.82 0.04
C ILE A 117 6.48 -1.87 0.50
N GLU A 118 6.05 -2.76 1.39
CA GLU A 118 6.85 -3.85 1.90
C GLU A 118 6.17 -5.19 1.63
N ARG A 119 6.95 -6.22 1.34
CA ARG A 119 6.43 -7.57 1.17
C ARG A 119 6.30 -8.24 2.54
N ILE A 120 5.14 -8.82 2.81
CA ILE A 120 4.92 -9.65 4.00
C ILE A 120 5.49 -11.05 3.73
N ARG A 121 6.37 -11.54 4.59
CA ARG A 121 6.79 -12.95 4.59
C ARG A 121 5.70 -13.77 5.27
N ILE A 122 5.21 -14.81 4.61
CA ILE A 122 4.22 -15.71 5.22
C ILE A 122 4.96 -16.63 6.19
N SER A 123 5.16 -16.15 7.42
CA SER A 123 5.47 -16.97 8.61
C SER A 123 4.55 -16.63 9.79
N GLU A 124 3.63 -15.68 9.63
CA GLU A 124 2.70 -15.20 10.66
C GLU A 124 1.24 -15.28 10.18
N PRO A 125 0.27 -15.44 11.11
CA PRO A 125 -1.14 -15.59 10.75
C PRO A 125 -1.62 -14.38 9.94
N ARG A 126 -2.41 -14.69 8.89
CA ARG A 126 -3.00 -13.70 7.97
C ARG A 126 -3.66 -12.57 8.79
N PRO A 127 -3.41 -11.28 8.50
CA PRO A 127 -4.19 -10.22 9.10
C PRO A 127 -5.66 -10.46 8.73
N THR A 128 -6.47 -10.80 9.71
CA THR A 128 -7.92 -10.84 9.55
C THR A 128 -8.34 -9.44 9.14
N VAL A 129 -8.95 -9.32 7.96
CA VAL A 129 -9.56 -8.07 7.52
C VAL A 129 -10.63 -7.73 8.56
N ALA A 130 -10.30 -6.82 9.47
CA ALA A 130 -11.26 -6.33 10.44
C ALA A 130 -12.30 -5.55 9.64
N ASN A 131 -13.46 -6.16 9.40
CA ASN A 131 -14.64 -5.45 8.95
C ASN A 131 -14.99 -4.41 10.00
N GLY A 132 -14.46 -3.20 9.82
CA GLY A 132 -14.79 -2.03 10.62
C GLY A 132 -16.17 -1.52 10.24
N ASN A 133 -17.21 -2.25 10.65
CA ASN A 133 -18.56 -1.72 10.80
C ASN A 133 -19.03 -2.02 12.23
N HIS A 134 -18.48 -1.27 13.17
CA HIS A 134 -19.18 -0.95 14.40
C HIS A 134 -19.22 0.57 14.52
N LEU A 135 -20.25 1.17 13.90
CA LEU A 135 -20.70 2.49 14.30
C LEU A 135 -21.09 2.39 15.77
N ALA A 136 -20.27 2.95 16.66
CA ALA A 136 -20.72 3.23 18.02
C ALA A 136 -21.92 4.20 17.90
N PRO A 137 -23.03 3.96 18.62
CA PRO A 137 -24.11 4.92 18.66
C PRO A 137 -23.58 6.23 19.26
N HIS A 138 -23.77 7.32 18.53
CA HIS A 138 -23.54 8.67 19.05
C HIS A 138 -24.44 8.88 20.27
N SER A 139 -23.85 8.86 21.47
CA SER A 139 -24.51 9.37 22.66
C SER A 139 -24.53 10.90 22.55
N HIS A 140 -25.72 11.46 22.31
CA HIS A 140 -25.97 12.89 22.51
C HIS A 140 -25.72 13.26 23.99
N PRO A 141 -25.15 14.42 24.30
CA PRO A 141 -25.16 14.94 25.65
C PRO A 141 -26.58 15.43 25.98
N ASP A 142 -27.08 14.97 27.12
CA ASP A 142 -28.33 15.42 27.72
C ASP A 142 -28.10 16.82 28.31
N GLU A 143 -28.41 17.86 27.53
CA GLU A 143 -28.60 19.21 28.07
C GLU A 143 -30.10 19.43 28.27
N SER A 144 -30.54 19.46 29.53
CA SER A 144 -31.74 20.20 29.95
C SER A 144 -31.70 20.49 31.45
N PHE A 145 -31.86 21.77 31.75
CA PHE A 145 -32.12 22.39 33.05
C PHE A 145 -33.45 21.94 33.68
#